data_AF-J1HKH5-F1
#
_entry.id   AF-J1HKH5-F1
#
_cell.length_a   1.000
_cell.length_b   1.000
_cell.length_c   1.000
_cell.angle_alpha   90.00
_cell.angle_beta   90.00
_cell.angle_gamma   90.00
#
_symmetry.space_group_name_H-M   'P 1'
#
loop_
_entity.id
_entity.type
_entity.pdbx_description
1 polymer ?
#
loop_
_entity_poly.entity_id
_entity_poly.type
_entity_poly.pdbx_seq_one_letter_code
_entity_poly.pdbx_strand_id
1 'polypeptide(L)' 'MFEAIEGSAPAFTCQEIRRQGIGAATPEECQHKCIVHSLVDQADAAWRAEMAGRTVAAFVEVLPDSLKARTSAFLSKV' A
#
# COMPACT_ATOMS: atom_id res chain seq x y z
N MET A 1 3.12 -6.55 -10.09
CA MET A 1 4.02 -7.37 -9.25
C MET A 1 3.58 -7.33 -7.79
N PHE A 2 3.50 -6.15 -7.17
CA PHE A 2 3.15 -6.00 -5.75
C PHE A 2 1.88 -6.78 -5.34
N GLU A 3 0.75 -6.55 -6.02
CA GLU A 3 -0.53 -7.20 -5.68
C GLU A 3 -0.52 -8.73 -5.86
N ALA A 4 0.37 -9.25 -6.70
CA ALA A 4 0.51 -10.70 -6.88
C ALA A 4 1.19 -11.37 -5.67
N ILE A 5 1.93 -10.60 -4.86
CA ILE A 5 2.63 -11.08 -3.67
C ILE A 5 1.78 -10.78 -2.43
N GLU A 6 1.37 -9.52 -2.25
CA GLU A 6 0.66 -9.06 -1.04
C GLU A 6 -0.86 -9.27 -1.11
N GLY A 7 -1.40 -9.54 -2.29
CA GLY A 7 -2.84 -9.60 -2.53
C GLY A 7 -3.51 -8.24 -2.69
N SER A 8 -4.82 -8.27 -2.98
CA SER A 8 -5.66 -7.09 -3.22
C SER A 8 -6.49 -6.67 -2.01
N ALA A 9 -6.32 -7.33 -0.86
CA ALA A 9 -7.01 -6.94 0.37
C ALA A 9 -6.60 -5.53 0.81
N PRO A 10 -7.51 -4.74 1.39
CA PRO A 10 -7.17 -3.43 1.93
C PRO A 10 -6.19 -3.58 3.09
N ALA A 11 -5.24 -2.65 3.21
CA ALA A 11 -4.28 -2.65 4.32
C ALA A 11 -4.94 -2.40 5.69
N PHE A 12 -6.14 -1.80 5.69
CA PHE A 12 -6.90 -1.46 6.88
C PHE A 12 -8.37 -1.83 6.72
N THR A 13 -8.94 -2.44 7.75
CA THR A 13 -10.38 -2.72 7.85
C THR A 13 -10.95 -2.01 9.07
N CYS A 14 -11.89 -1.10 8.84
CA CYS A 14 -12.58 -0.41 9.92
C CYS A 14 -13.47 -1.38 10.71
N GLN A 15 -13.23 -1.52 12.00
CA GLN A 15 -14.05 -2.33 12.91
C GLN A 15 -15.20 -1.54 13.57
N GLU A 16 -15.47 -0.32 13.10
CA GLU A 16 -16.48 0.61 13.65
C GLU A 16 -16.39 0.82 15.17
N ILE A 17 -15.16 0.91 15.73
CA ILE A 17 -14.94 1.08 17.18
C ILE A 17 -15.58 2.34 17.75
N ARG A 18 -15.86 3.36 16.92
CA ARG A 18 -16.59 4.57 17.32
C ARG A 18 -18.01 4.27 17.81
N ARG A 19 -18.57 3.09 17.50
CA ARG A 19 -19.91 2.63 17.92
C ARG A 19 -19.86 1.73 19.16
N GLN A 20 -18.73 1.66 19.85
CA GLN A 20 -18.49 0.70 20.93
C GLN A 20 -18.15 1.41 22.25
N GLY A 21 -18.69 0.90 23.36
CA GLY A 21 -18.40 1.38 24.72
C GLY A 21 -19.30 2.52 25.22
N ILE A 22 -18.94 3.09 26.37
CA ILE A 22 -19.76 4.05 27.12
C ILE A 22 -19.90 5.39 26.39
N GLY A 23 -18.92 5.76 25.54
CA GLY A 23 -18.92 6.97 24.71
C GLY A 23 -19.16 6.69 23.23
N ALA A 24 -19.87 5.61 22.90
CA ALA A 24 -20.18 5.28 21.51
C ALA A 24 -20.98 6.40 20.84
N ALA A 25 -20.57 6.76 19.62
CA ALA A 25 -21.32 7.66 18.76
C ALA A 25 -22.70 7.06 18.42
N THR A 26 -23.71 7.91 18.30
CA THR A 26 -25.06 7.47 17.93
C THR A 26 -25.12 7.06 16.46
N PRO A 27 -26.16 6.31 16.04
CA PRO A 27 -26.38 6.00 14.63
C PRO A 27 -26.46 7.25 13.73
N GLU A 28 -27.05 8.34 14.23
CA GLU A 28 -27.19 9.60 13.51
C GLU A 28 -25.84 10.29 13.29
N GLU A 29 -24.93 10.21 14.27
CA GLU A 29 -23.55 10.70 14.15
C GLU A 29 -22.69 9.82 13.22
N CYS A 30 -23.12 8.59 12.96
CA CYS A 30 -22.43 7.61 12.14
C CYS A 30 -22.99 7.44 10.72
N GLN A 31 -23.76 8.42 10.22
CA GLN A 31 -24.35 8.40 8.87
C GLN A 31 -23.29 8.44 7.75
N HIS A 32 -22.12 8.99 8.02
CA HIS A 32 -21.00 9.02 7.08
C HIS A 32 -19.92 7.99 7.45
N LYS A 33 -19.14 7.60 6.43
CA LYS A 33 -17.95 6.76 6.61
C LYS A 33 -17.05 7.38 7.68
N CYS A 34 -16.55 6.55 8.59
CA CYS A 34 -15.61 6.97 9.63
C CYS A 34 -14.45 7.76 9.01
N ILE A 35 -14.14 8.94 9.54
CA ILE A 35 -13.11 9.81 8.98
C ILE A 35 -11.74 9.13 8.94
N VAL A 36 -11.41 8.33 9.96
CA VAL A 36 -10.17 7.54 9.99
C VAL A 36 -10.16 6.51 8.85
N HIS A 37 -11.27 5.80 8.63
CA HIS A 37 -11.39 4.85 7.52
C HIS A 37 -11.22 5.55 6.17
N SER A 38 -11.86 6.70 5.97
CA SER A 38 -11.71 7.49 4.74
C SER A 38 -10.27 7.95 4.49
N LEU A 39 -9.56 8.41 5.53
CA LEU A 39 -8.18 8.87 5.41
C LEU A 39 -7.22 7.71 5.08
N VAL A 40 -7.41 6.56 5.74
CA VAL A 40 -6.54 5.40 5.49
C VAL A 40 -6.78 4.82 4.10
N ASP A 41 -8.02 4.78 3.61
CA ASP A 41 -8.32 4.36 2.23
C ASP A 41 -7.66 5.28 1.19
N GLN A 42 -7.68 6.59 1.43
CA GLN A 42 -7.01 7.55 0.54
C GLN A 42 -5.50 7.32 0.53
N ALA A 43 -4.90 7.05 1.68
CA ALA A 43 -3.48 6.74 1.79
C ALA A 43 -3.12 5.42 1.07
N ASP A 44 -3.90 4.36 1.26
CA ASP A 44 -3.71 3.07 0.59
C ASP A 44 -3.81 3.22 -0.93
N ALA A 45 -4.84 3.92 -1.41
CA ALA A 45 -5.04 4.17 -2.84
C ALA A 45 -3.87 4.97 -3.45
N ALA A 46 -3.41 6.02 -2.77
CA ALA A 46 -2.26 6.82 -3.22
C ALA A 46 -0.99 5.98 -3.30
N TRP A 47 -0.74 5.16 -2.28
CA TRP A 47 0.42 4.27 -2.24
C TRP A 47 0.38 3.20 -3.36
N ARG A 48 -0.80 2.59 -3.60
CA ARG A 48 -1.00 1.63 -4.69
C ARG A 48 -0.80 2.27 -6.06
N ALA A 49 -1.30 3.48 -6.26
CA ALA A 49 -1.13 4.22 -7.51
C ALA A 49 0.35 4.52 -7.79
N GLU A 50 1.10 4.95 -6.79
CA GLU A 50 2.55 5.18 -6.89
C GLU A 50 3.32 3.91 -7.27
N MET A 51 2.95 2.76 -6.69
CA MET A 51 3.59 1.48 -7.02
C MET A 51 3.19 0.97 -8.41
N ALA A 52 1.93 1.15 -8.81
CA ALA A 52 1.43 0.76 -10.13
C ALA A 52 2.12 1.54 -11.26
N GLY A 53 2.53 2.78 -11.01
CA GLY A 53 3.28 3.62 -11.95
C GLY A 53 4.75 3.24 -12.14
N ARG A 54 5.29 2.28 -11.37
CA ARG A 54 6.72 1.92 -11.40
C ARG A 54 6.94 0.53 -11.99
N THR A 55 7.93 0.43 -12.87
CA THR A 55 8.39 -0.84 -13.42
C THR A 55 9.63 -1.33 -12.69
N VAL A 56 9.93 -2.63 -12.81
CA VAL A 56 11.21 -3.19 -12.32
C VAL A 56 12.40 -2.52 -13.01
N ALA A 57 12.27 -2.20 -14.30
CA ALA A 57 13.32 -1.49 -15.04
C ALA A 57 13.63 -0.11 -14.44
N ALA A 58 12.60 0.67 -14.09
CA ALA A 58 12.78 1.97 -13.44
C ALA A 58 13.50 1.87 -12.09
N PHE A 59 13.30 0.78 -11.34
CA PHE A 59 14.08 0.52 -10.13
C PHE A 59 15.54 0.17 -10.43
N VAL A 60 15.79 -0.61 -11.49
CA VAL A 60 17.16 -0.94 -11.91
C VAL A 60 17.94 0.31 -12.31
N GLU A 61 17.29 1.28 -12.96
CA GLU A 61 17.93 2.53 -13.40
C GLU A 61 18.57 3.31 -12.24
N VAL A 62 17.94 3.35 -11.06
CA VAL A 62 18.44 4.12 -9.90
C VAL A 62 19.51 3.39 -9.08
N LEU A 63 19.83 2.13 -9.42
CA LEU A 63 20.86 1.37 -8.70
C LEU A 63 22.27 1.85 -9.04
N PRO A 64 23.25 1.72 -8.11
CA PRO A 64 24.65 2.00 -8.40
C PRO A 64 25.21 1.11 -9.51
N ASP A 65 26.10 1.66 -10.35
CA ASP A 65 26.67 0.93 -11.49
C ASP A 65 27.47 -0.30 -11.07
N SER A 66 28.17 -0.22 -9.93
CA SER A 66 28.88 -1.37 -9.36
C SER A 66 27.94 -2.53 -9.04
N LEU A 67 26.71 -2.25 -8.59
CA LEU A 67 25.69 -3.25 -8.34
C LEU A 67 25.14 -3.83 -9.64
N LYS A 68 24.83 -2.98 -10.63
CA LYS A 68 24.37 -3.40 -11.96
C LYS A 68 25.39 -4.35 -12.61
N ALA A 69 26.67 -3.97 -12.62
CA ALA A 69 27.75 -4.75 -13.19
C ALA A 69 27.94 -6.09 -12.48
N ARG A 70 27.97 -6.09 -11.14
CA ARG A 70 28.11 -7.32 -10.34
C ARG A 70 26.95 -8.29 -10.59
N THR A 71 25.72 -7.80 -10.59
CA THR A 71 24.53 -8.63 -10.81
C THR A 71 24.50 -9.19 -12.23
N SER A 72 24.80 -8.37 -13.25
CA SER A 72 24.89 -8.85 -14.64
C SER A 72 25.94 -9.95 -14.80
N ALA A 73 27.14 -9.76 -14.24
CA ALA A 73 28.20 -10.77 -14.28
C ALA A 73 27.84 -12.06 -13.55
N PHE A 74 27.01 -12.00 -12.51
CA PHE A 74 26.48 -13.19 -11.83
C PHE A 74 25.44 -13.90 -12.70
N LEU A 75 24.45 -13.18 -13.22
CA LEU A 75 23.35 -13.75 -14.02
C LEU A 75 23.85 -14.36 -15.34
N SER A 76 24.89 -13.82 -15.96
CA SER A 76 25.47 -14.40 -17.18
C SER A 76 26.23 -15.72 -16.97
N LYS A 77 26.43 -16.15 -15.72
CA LYS A 77 27.08 -17.42 -15.37
C LYS A 77 26.08 -18.51 -14.98
N VAL A 78 24.82 -18.14 -14.78
CA VAL A 78 23.70 -19.05 -14.46
C VAL A 78 23.05 -19.50 -15.76
#